data_AF-A0A6B0V9H4-F1
#
_entry.id   AF-A0A6B0V9H4-F1
#
_cell.length_a   1.000
_cell.length_b   1.000
_cell.length_c   1.000
_cell.angle_alpha   90.00
_cell.angle_beta   90.00
_cell.angle_gamma   90.00
#
_symmetry.space_group_name_H-M   'P 1'
#
loop_
_entity.id
_entity.type
_entity.pdbx_description
1 polymer ?
#
loop_
_entity_poly.entity_id
_entity_poly.type
_entity_poly.pdbx_seq_one_letter_code
_entity_poly.pdbx_strand_id
1 'polypeptide(L)'
;MNALKLRELLLLLLSASVSAQEQICATQTENAARDQPETTKTWYVGIYVVTDKSFRSCTPYKNHTLEDYLRAFVGGVGLYFEELTSPPIRIVYMGSRNLNEEEEREIIGNSKTGIEIAVKGGDALKKMTPFYIDDKTSIEGNILLLVLTGRNITEEETKNNVNQEIPIPGNSNGGESDEDYDLEGLEDRMVHARAVLENKRPKTVGGLSVYGSMCVMSGAIVQDHGTNFSGVGAAAQQIANVLGPVYNGTIARRNCSEDDFAQQSFHGKECSGVNTQMHDTEKFECLEEEINGTKAEAMTPYKFYKKHSKWTPCGTSYPGTQDCQKPENTTAYQHKNCSISCCLNSNLRYILPSYHPIPAPDGEKCDSSKKEVRGRQQVTSVENVGN
;
A
#
# COMPACT_ATOMS: atom_id res chain seq x y z
N MET A 1 -63.20 -13.91 -19.81
CA MET A 1 -63.88 -14.24 -18.52
C MET A 1 -63.64 -15.73 -18.26
N ASN A 2 -63.04 -16.18 -17.15
CA ASN A 2 -62.92 -15.55 -15.83
C ASN A 2 -61.54 -15.78 -15.16
N ALA A 3 -60.87 -14.69 -14.77
CA ALA A 3 -59.63 -14.70 -13.97
C ALA A 3 -59.90 -14.82 -12.46
N LEU A 4 -60.85 -15.67 -12.07
CA LEU A 4 -61.50 -15.66 -10.75
C LEU A 4 -61.31 -16.97 -9.95
N LYS A 5 -60.31 -17.78 -10.28
CA LYS A 5 -59.99 -19.04 -9.56
C LYS A 5 -58.57 -19.16 -8.98
N LEU A 6 -57.66 -18.22 -9.25
CA LEU A 6 -56.30 -18.26 -8.69
C LEU A 6 -56.18 -17.54 -7.32
N ARG A 7 -57.11 -16.62 -7.01
CA ARG A 7 -57.05 -15.78 -5.80
C ARG A 7 -57.58 -16.48 -4.53
N GLU A 8 -58.42 -17.50 -4.70
CA GLU A 8 -58.97 -18.33 -3.60
C GLU A 8 -57.93 -19.31 -3.04
N LEU A 9 -57.05 -19.87 -3.89
CA LEU A 9 -56.04 -20.85 -3.45
C LEU A 9 -54.94 -20.21 -2.57
N LEU A 10 -54.71 -18.91 -2.73
CA LEU A 10 -53.67 -18.13 -2.03
C LEU A 10 -54.07 -17.68 -0.61
N LEU A 11 -55.36 -17.76 -0.26
CA LEU A 11 -55.86 -17.39 1.08
C LEU A 11 -55.96 -18.60 2.04
N LEU A 12 -55.96 -19.83 1.51
CA LEU A 12 -56.07 -21.07 2.31
C LEU A 12 -54.76 -21.55 2.97
N LEU A 13 -53.62 -20.92 2.65
CA LEU A 13 -52.30 -21.28 3.21
C LEU A 13 -51.82 -20.31 4.31
N LEU A 14 -52.61 -19.30 4.68
CA LEU A 14 -52.20 -18.23 5.61
C LEU A 14 -52.91 -18.26 6.97
N SER A 15 -53.67 -19.32 7.28
CA SER A 15 -54.42 -19.43 8.53
C SER A 15 -54.40 -20.85 9.13
N ALA A 16 -53.25 -21.27 9.65
CA ALA A 16 -53.12 -22.45 10.50
C ALA A 16 -51.95 -22.29 11.49
N SER A 17 -52.20 -21.61 12.60
CA SER A 17 -51.35 -21.64 13.79
C SER A 17 -52.20 -22.07 15.00
N VAL A 18 -51.52 -22.50 16.07
CA VAL A 18 -52.03 -22.84 17.42
C VAL A 18 -52.35 -24.33 17.72
N SER A 19 -51.36 -24.96 18.38
CA SER A 19 -51.38 -25.98 19.45
C SER A 19 -52.25 -27.26 19.40
N ALA A 20 -51.58 -28.40 19.68
CA ALA A 20 -52.11 -29.48 20.52
C ALA A 20 -50.96 -30.19 21.27
N GLN A 21 -51.28 -30.78 22.43
CA GLN A 21 -50.33 -31.29 23.43
C GLN A 21 -49.73 -32.68 23.13
N GLU A 22 -48.51 -32.90 23.65
CA GLU A 22 -47.91 -34.14 24.18
C GLU A 22 -48.55 -35.52 23.87
N GLN A 23 -47.75 -36.42 23.26
CA GLN A 23 -47.62 -37.78 23.80
C GLN A 23 -46.20 -38.35 23.60
N ILE A 24 -45.73 -39.11 24.59
CA ILE A 24 -44.33 -39.49 24.79
C ILE A 24 -43.96 -40.77 24.03
N CYS A 25 -42.90 -40.73 23.23
CA CYS A 25 -42.01 -41.88 22.99
C CYS A 25 -40.56 -41.40 22.96
N ALA A 26 -39.72 -41.95 23.84
CA ALA A 26 -38.31 -41.58 23.92
C ALA A 26 -37.47 -42.35 22.89
N THR A 27 -36.77 -41.63 22.02
CA THR A 27 -35.59 -42.11 21.30
C THR A 27 -34.51 -41.04 21.37
N GLN A 28 -33.32 -41.43 21.80
CA GLN A 28 -32.17 -40.53 21.93
C GLN A 28 -31.67 -40.12 20.54
N THR A 29 -31.55 -38.81 20.30
CA THR A 29 -30.67 -38.26 19.27
C THR A 29 -30.03 -37.00 19.83
N GLU A 30 -28.76 -37.10 20.24
CA GLU A 30 -27.99 -35.94 20.66
C GLU A 30 -27.61 -35.05 19.47
N ASN A 31 -27.46 -33.76 19.73
CA ASN A 31 -26.67 -32.81 18.92
C ASN A 31 -27.17 -32.48 17.50
N ALA A 32 -28.33 -31.83 17.41
CA ALA A 32 -28.49 -30.77 16.41
C ALA A 32 -27.74 -29.52 16.91
N ALA A 33 -26.47 -29.39 16.50
CA ALA A 33 -25.69 -28.19 16.78
C ALA A 33 -26.34 -26.99 16.07
N ARG A 34 -26.79 -26.02 16.87
CA ARG A 34 -27.37 -24.74 16.44
C ARG A 34 -26.41 -24.04 15.48
N ASP A 35 -26.89 -23.67 14.29
CA ASP A 35 -26.18 -22.77 13.38
C ASP A 35 -25.72 -21.53 14.15
N GLN A 36 -24.41 -21.42 14.40
CA GLN A 36 -23.83 -20.15 14.76
C GLN A 36 -23.76 -19.32 13.47
N PRO A 37 -24.10 -18.02 13.51
CA PRO A 37 -23.74 -17.16 12.40
C PRO A 37 -22.22 -17.23 12.26
N GLU A 38 -21.71 -17.59 11.08
CA GLU A 38 -20.28 -17.49 10.81
C GLU A 38 -19.83 -16.08 11.15
N THR A 39 -19.03 -15.94 12.22
CA THR A 39 -18.39 -14.68 12.54
C THR A 39 -17.48 -14.37 11.36
N THR A 40 -17.85 -13.38 10.55
CA THR A 40 -17.07 -12.98 9.39
C THR A 40 -15.65 -12.65 9.85
N LYS A 41 -14.76 -13.60 9.59
CA LYS A 41 -13.33 -13.55 9.89
C LYS A 41 -12.84 -12.17 9.45
N THR A 42 -12.10 -11.47 10.29
CA THR A 42 -11.60 -10.13 10.00
C THR A 42 -10.09 -10.18 10.11
N TRP A 43 -9.40 -9.66 9.11
CA TRP A 43 -7.96 -9.53 9.16
C TRP A 43 -7.55 -8.17 9.68
N TYR A 44 -6.48 -8.14 10.47
CA TYR A 44 -5.87 -6.95 11.03
C TYR A 44 -4.47 -6.78 10.44
N VAL A 45 -4.12 -5.56 10.07
CA VAL A 45 -2.76 -5.20 9.62
C VAL A 45 -2.32 -3.96 10.37
N GLY A 46 -1.30 -4.12 11.20
CA GLY A 46 -0.67 -3.01 11.91
C GLY A 46 0.31 -2.30 10.99
N ILE A 47 0.36 -0.98 11.02
CA ILE A 47 1.39 -0.19 10.35
C ILE A 47 2.18 0.59 11.40
N TYR A 48 3.45 0.24 11.54
CA TYR A 48 4.42 1.00 12.31
C TYR A 48 5.26 1.85 11.36
N VAL A 49 5.16 3.18 11.49
CA VAL A 49 5.70 4.11 10.50
C VAL A 49 7.07 4.64 10.92
N VAL A 50 8.06 4.55 10.04
CA VAL A 50 9.41 5.04 10.31
C VAL A 50 9.84 6.03 9.24
N THR A 51 10.44 7.16 9.65
CA THR A 51 10.75 8.28 8.76
C THR A 51 12.25 8.56 8.66
N ASP A 52 12.76 8.79 7.44
CA ASP A 52 14.16 9.18 7.20
C ASP A 52 14.39 10.69 7.35
N LYS A 53 15.62 11.19 7.16
CA LYS A 53 15.92 12.64 7.15
C LYS A 53 15.28 13.34 5.94
N SER A 54 15.16 12.69 4.78
CA SER A 54 14.64 13.34 3.57
C SER A 54 13.15 13.69 3.68
N PHE A 55 12.31 12.74 4.11
CA PHE A 55 10.91 12.97 4.48
C PHE A 55 10.79 14.07 5.53
N ARG A 56 11.62 14.01 6.59
CA ARG A 56 11.61 15.01 7.67
C ARG A 56 12.06 16.41 7.25
N SER A 57 12.87 16.52 6.19
CA SER A 57 13.23 17.81 5.57
C SER A 57 12.15 18.34 4.64
N CYS A 58 11.40 17.48 3.95
CA CYS A 58 10.28 17.89 3.10
C CYS A 58 9.03 18.28 3.93
N THR A 59 8.77 17.61 5.05
CA THR A 59 7.57 17.86 5.85
C THR A 59 7.65 19.19 6.64
N PRO A 60 6.66 20.09 6.51
CA PRO A 60 6.55 21.27 7.36
C PRO A 60 6.00 20.95 8.74
N TYR A 61 5.46 19.74 8.96
CA TYR A 61 4.85 19.32 10.21
C TYR A 61 5.91 18.98 11.27
N LYS A 62 5.59 19.25 12.53
CA LYS A 62 6.45 19.01 13.70
C LYS A 62 5.57 18.55 14.88
N ASN A 63 6.16 17.83 15.83
CA ASN A 63 5.52 17.37 17.07
C ASN A 63 4.15 16.69 16.80
N HIS A 64 3.10 16.99 17.57
CA HIS A 64 1.78 16.40 17.40
C HIS A 64 1.14 16.62 16.02
N THR A 65 1.48 17.68 15.27
CA THR A 65 0.98 17.82 13.89
C THR A 65 1.62 16.79 12.96
N LEU A 66 2.88 16.40 13.20
CA LEU A 66 3.50 15.30 12.45
C LEU A 66 2.91 13.94 12.86
N GLU A 67 2.68 13.72 14.16
CA GLU A 67 2.01 12.52 14.66
C GLU A 67 0.59 12.35 14.07
N ASP A 68 -0.19 13.45 14.03
CA ASP A 68 -1.49 13.48 13.35
C ASP A 68 -1.37 13.24 11.84
N TYR A 69 -0.32 13.75 11.18
CA TYR A 69 -0.09 13.47 9.76
C TYR A 69 0.17 11.97 9.52
N LEU A 70 1.01 11.32 10.33
CA LEU A 70 1.30 9.89 10.17
C LEU A 70 0.07 9.03 10.50
N ARG A 71 -0.70 9.39 11.53
CA ARG A 71 -2.01 8.77 11.83
C ARG A 71 -2.99 8.97 10.67
N ALA A 72 -3.03 10.16 10.08
CA ALA A 72 -3.89 10.48 8.94
C ALA A 72 -3.48 9.77 7.64
N PHE A 73 -2.18 9.59 7.42
CA PHE A 73 -1.63 8.82 6.32
C PHE A 73 -2.10 7.36 6.42
N VAL A 74 -1.95 6.73 7.58
CA VAL A 74 -2.38 5.34 7.80
C VAL A 74 -3.90 5.17 7.76
N GLY A 75 -4.69 6.13 8.27
CA GLY A 75 -6.14 6.10 8.08
C GLY A 75 -6.56 6.33 6.62
N GLY A 76 -5.82 7.15 5.88
CA GLY A 76 -5.96 7.30 4.42
C GLY A 76 -5.74 5.97 3.69
N VAL A 77 -4.67 5.25 4.04
CA VAL A 77 -4.41 3.89 3.56
C VAL A 77 -5.56 2.94 3.92
N GLY A 78 -6.09 3.00 5.15
CA GLY A 78 -7.23 2.20 5.59
C GLY A 78 -8.46 2.32 4.69
N LEU A 79 -8.75 3.52 4.16
CA LEU A 79 -9.89 3.74 3.27
C LEU A 79 -9.83 2.91 1.97
N TYR A 80 -8.63 2.50 1.51
CA TYR A 80 -8.45 1.65 0.33
C TYR A 80 -8.83 0.17 0.61
N PHE A 81 -8.88 -0.23 1.88
CA PHE A 81 -9.25 -1.58 2.33
C PHE A 81 -10.70 -1.67 2.83
N GLU A 82 -11.42 -0.54 2.91
CA GLU A 82 -12.87 -0.49 3.18
C GLU A 82 -13.76 -0.89 1.99
N GLU A 83 -13.17 -1.29 0.85
CA GLU A 83 -13.92 -2.02 -0.18
C GLU A 83 -14.39 -3.39 0.34
N LEU A 84 -15.31 -4.04 -0.37
CA LEU A 84 -15.84 -5.37 -0.04
C LEU A 84 -14.79 -6.48 -0.26
N THR A 85 -13.74 -6.45 0.56
CA THR A 85 -12.80 -7.55 0.77
C THR A 85 -13.47 -8.62 1.63
N SER A 86 -13.20 -9.88 1.33
CA SER A 86 -13.73 -11.02 2.10
C SER A 86 -12.57 -11.97 2.40
N PRO A 87 -12.04 -12.00 3.62
CA PRO A 87 -12.50 -11.27 4.81
C PRO A 87 -12.25 -9.74 4.76
N PRO A 88 -12.98 -8.94 5.56
CA PRO A 88 -12.69 -7.52 5.74
C PRO A 88 -11.28 -7.30 6.33
N ILE A 89 -10.56 -6.30 5.81
CA ILE A 89 -9.21 -5.94 6.26
C ILE A 89 -9.23 -4.63 7.05
N ARG A 90 -8.75 -4.66 8.29
CA ARG A 90 -8.64 -3.51 9.19
C ARG A 90 -7.18 -3.05 9.31
N ILE A 91 -6.91 -1.85 8.78
CA ILE A 91 -5.61 -1.19 8.92
C ILE A 91 -5.55 -0.44 10.26
N VAL A 92 -4.50 -0.66 11.05
CA VAL A 92 -4.31 -0.09 12.39
C VAL A 92 -2.99 0.69 12.47
N TYR A 93 -3.02 1.93 12.98
CA TYR A 93 -1.80 2.70 13.23
C TYR A 93 -1.13 2.27 14.54
N MET A 94 0.10 1.76 14.46
CA MET A 94 0.86 1.24 15.60
C MET A 94 1.77 2.27 16.28
N GLY A 95 1.90 3.46 15.70
CA GLY A 95 2.83 4.49 16.15
C GLY A 95 3.93 4.76 15.12
N SER A 96 4.92 5.55 15.53
CA SER A 96 5.99 5.99 14.64
C SER A 96 7.26 6.38 15.35
N ARG A 97 8.40 6.24 14.66
CA ARG A 97 9.68 6.84 15.07
C ARG A 97 10.49 7.37 13.87
N ASN A 98 11.63 7.98 14.16
CA ASN A 98 12.62 8.31 13.13
C ASN A 98 13.57 7.11 12.93
N LEU A 99 14.16 6.97 11.75
CA LEU A 99 15.39 6.19 11.60
C LEU A 99 16.50 6.84 12.43
N ASN A 100 17.30 6.03 13.11
CA ASN A 100 18.59 6.43 13.66
C ASN A 100 19.65 6.49 12.53
N GLU A 101 20.86 6.99 12.82
CA GLU A 101 21.89 7.24 11.79
C GLU A 101 22.51 5.96 11.19
N GLU A 102 22.35 4.83 11.85
CA GLU A 102 22.75 3.51 11.37
C GLU A 102 21.69 2.91 10.46
N GLU A 103 20.45 2.81 10.94
CA GLU A 103 19.30 2.36 10.16
C GLU A 103 19.14 3.17 8.86
N GLU A 104 19.33 4.49 8.92
CA GLU A 104 19.27 5.37 7.77
C GLU A 104 20.42 5.11 6.79
N ARG A 105 21.64 4.90 7.28
CA ARG A 105 22.78 4.55 6.42
C ARG A 105 22.60 3.20 5.72
N GLU A 106 21.92 2.26 6.37
CA GLU A 106 21.71 0.90 5.85
C GLU A 106 20.51 0.78 4.91
N ILE A 107 19.35 1.35 5.28
CA ILE A 107 18.12 1.29 4.48
C ILE A 107 18.14 2.33 3.35
N ILE A 108 18.49 3.59 3.67
CA ILE A 108 18.33 4.75 2.78
C ILE A 108 19.63 5.05 2.02
N GLY A 109 20.77 4.56 2.51
CA GLY A 109 22.07 4.65 1.85
C GLY A 109 22.76 6.01 1.99
N ASN A 110 24.07 6.02 1.76
CA ASN A 110 24.92 7.20 1.95
C ASN A 110 24.72 8.29 0.88
N SER A 111 24.21 9.46 1.26
CA SER A 111 24.20 10.70 0.43
C SER A 111 25.57 11.43 0.44
N LYS A 112 26.68 10.70 0.34
CA LYS A 112 28.04 11.23 0.58
C LYS A 112 28.58 12.17 -0.51
N THR A 113 27.88 12.35 -1.63
CA THR A 113 28.39 13.05 -2.83
C THR A 113 27.58 14.29 -3.23
N GLY A 114 26.59 14.72 -2.44
CA GLY A 114 25.78 15.91 -2.74
C GLY A 114 24.84 15.77 -3.96
N ILE A 115 24.78 14.58 -4.56
CA ILE A 115 23.82 14.20 -5.58
C ILE A 115 22.70 13.44 -4.86
N GLU A 116 21.44 13.81 -5.09
CA GLU A 116 20.28 13.01 -4.67
C GLU A 116 20.22 11.71 -5.49
N ILE A 117 20.98 10.71 -5.04
CA ILE A 117 20.88 9.35 -5.57
C ILE A 117 19.51 8.81 -5.16
N ALA A 118 18.84 8.04 -6.03
CA ALA A 118 17.61 7.34 -5.64
C ALA A 118 17.90 6.29 -4.54
N VAL A 119 16.90 5.94 -3.74
CA VAL A 119 17.01 4.82 -2.79
C VAL A 119 16.87 3.52 -3.58
N LYS A 120 17.87 2.65 -3.47
CA LYS A 120 17.82 1.29 -4.03
C LYS A 120 16.88 0.43 -3.17
N GLY A 121 15.61 0.36 -3.55
CA GLY A 121 14.58 -0.31 -2.76
C GLY A 121 14.86 -1.79 -2.54
N GLY A 122 15.45 -2.49 -3.51
CA GLY A 122 15.80 -3.90 -3.38
C GLY A 122 16.92 -4.17 -2.37
N ASP A 123 17.82 -3.21 -2.16
CA ASP A 123 18.80 -3.26 -1.07
C ASP A 123 18.17 -2.84 0.26
N ALA A 124 17.33 -1.80 0.25
CA ALA A 124 16.63 -1.29 1.43
C ALA A 124 15.79 -2.39 2.13
N LEU A 125 15.01 -3.16 1.36
CA LEU A 125 14.16 -4.23 1.89
C LEU A 125 14.97 -5.35 2.58
N LYS A 126 16.14 -5.72 2.04
CA LYS A 126 17.04 -6.71 2.68
C LYS A 126 17.60 -6.24 4.03
N LYS A 127 17.57 -4.93 4.29
CA LYS A 127 18.06 -4.29 5.52
C LYS A 127 16.95 -4.01 6.52
N MET A 128 15.68 -4.24 6.18
CA MET A 128 14.54 -4.07 7.09
C MET A 128 14.31 -5.26 8.03
N THR A 129 15.20 -6.25 8.05
CA THR A 129 14.90 -7.57 8.66
C THR A 129 16.07 -8.16 9.44
N PRO A 130 15.89 -8.52 10.74
CA PRO A 130 14.75 -8.19 11.60
C PRO A 130 14.84 -6.75 12.13
N PHE A 131 13.71 -6.05 12.18
CA PHE A 131 13.60 -4.72 12.81
C PHE A 131 12.84 -4.79 14.14
N TYR A 132 13.34 -4.07 15.13
CA TYR A 132 12.72 -3.91 16.44
C TYR A 132 12.04 -2.53 16.54
N ILE A 133 10.84 -2.51 17.11
CA ILE A 133 10.10 -1.27 17.46
C ILE A 133 10.77 -0.60 18.66
N ASP A 134 11.11 -1.41 19.67
CA ASP A 134 11.84 -1.07 20.89
C ASP A 134 12.63 -2.31 21.39
N ASP A 135 13.32 -2.18 22.53
CA ASP A 135 14.15 -3.25 23.14
C ASP A 135 13.40 -4.56 23.47
N LYS A 136 12.07 -4.61 23.31
CA LYS A 136 11.22 -5.75 23.70
C LYS A 136 10.23 -6.19 22.63
N THR A 137 10.02 -5.39 21.59
CA THR A 137 8.95 -5.59 20.60
C THR A 137 9.53 -5.71 19.20
N SER A 138 9.54 -6.92 18.65
CA SER A 138 9.87 -7.17 17.25
C SER A 138 8.68 -6.88 16.33
N ILE A 139 8.97 -6.58 15.06
CA ILE A 139 7.95 -6.46 14.01
C ILE A 139 7.68 -7.87 13.46
N GLU A 140 6.88 -8.62 14.20
CA GLU A 140 6.47 -9.99 13.89
C GLU A 140 4.93 -10.08 13.73
N GLY A 141 4.46 -11.18 13.15
CA GLY A 141 3.04 -11.40 12.88
C GLY A 141 2.46 -10.39 11.89
N ASN A 142 1.36 -9.74 12.27
CA ASN A 142 0.52 -8.93 11.38
C ASN A 142 0.91 -7.43 11.34
N ILE A 143 2.10 -7.08 11.81
CA ILE A 143 2.62 -5.70 11.79
C ILE A 143 3.57 -5.50 10.60
N LEU A 144 3.33 -4.45 9.81
CA LEU A 144 4.18 -3.94 8.74
C LEU A 144 5.09 -2.81 9.25
N LEU A 145 6.39 -2.92 8.99
CA LEU A 145 7.30 -1.77 9.00
C LEU A 145 7.13 -0.97 7.71
N LEU A 146 6.67 0.28 7.83
CA LEU A 146 6.53 1.20 6.70
C LEU A 146 7.54 2.34 6.79
N VAL A 147 8.57 2.32 5.94
CA VAL A 147 9.55 3.40 5.82
C VAL A 147 9.06 4.46 4.83
N LEU A 148 8.87 5.69 5.30
CA LEU A 148 8.58 6.85 4.46
C LEU A 148 9.86 7.63 4.15
N THR A 149 10.08 7.91 2.86
CA THR A 149 11.21 8.70 2.36
C THR A 149 10.73 9.78 1.39
N GLY A 150 11.39 10.94 1.40
CA GLY A 150 11.17 12.00 0.39
C GLY A 150 11.91 11.73 -0.93
N ARG A 151 12.88 10.80 -0.94
CA ARG A 151 13.70 10.45 -2.11
C ARG A 151 12.93 9.53 -3.07
N ASN A 152 13.27 9.62 -4.36
CA ASN A 152 12.84 8.66 -5.36
C ASN A 152 13.37 7.26 -5.02
N ILE A 153 12.57 6.21 -5.26
CA ILE A 153 12.93 4.80 -5.02
C ILE A 153 13.12 4.09 -6.37
N THR A 154 14.10 3.19 -6.50
CA THR A 154 14.30 2.31 -7.66
C THR A 154 14.21 0.84 -7.25
N GLU A 155 13.88 -0.06 -8.17
CA GLU A 155 13.89 -1.53 -7.91
C GLU A 155 15.31 -2.15 -7.97
N GLU A 156 16.35 -1.34 -7.82
CA GLU A 156 17.73 -1.83 -7.92
C GLU A 156 18.18 -2.62 -6.69
N GLU A 157 19.03 -3.61 -6.96
CA GLU A 157 19.85 -4.30 -5.97
C GLU A 157 21.32 -4.10 -6.32
N THR A 158 22.17 -3.87 -5.33
CA THR A 158 23.62 -3.87 -5.50
C THR A 158 24.08 -5.31 -5.72
N LYS A 159 24.71 -5.57 -6.89
CA LYS A 159 25.28 -6.89 -7.19
C LYS A 159 26.44 -7.16 -6.22
N ASN A 160 26.33 -8.24 -5.46
CA ASN A 160 27.43 -8.79 -4.68
C ASN A 160 28.45 -9.43 -5.61
N ASN A 161 29.27 -8.60 -6.28
CA ASN A 161 30.53 -9.07 -6.85
C ASN A 161 31.47 -9.37 -5.69
N VAL A 162 31.38 -10.59 -5.15
CA VAL A 162 32.54 -11.22 -4.52
C VAL A 162 33.63 -11.22 -5.59
N ASN A 163 34.79 -10.65 -5.30
CA ASN A 163 35.92 -10.68 -6.22
C ASN A 163 36.37 -12.14 -6.41
N GLN A 164 35.81 -12.84 -7.40
CA GLN A 164 36.60 -13.84 -8.11
C GLN A 164 37.79 -13.09 -8.69
N GLU A 165 38.98 -13.65 -8.44
CA GLU A 165 40.24 -12.93 -8.45
C GLU A 165 40.43 -12.10 -9.72
N ILE A 166 40.81 -10.84 -9.55
CA ILE A 166 41.27 -10.00 -10.67
C ILE A 166 42.50 -10.72 -11.25
N PRO A 167 42.48 -11.19 -12.51
CA PRO A 167 43.65 -11.79 -13.10
C PRO A 167 44.75 -10.72 -13.18
N ILE A 168 45.84 -10.91 -12.44
CA ILE A 168 46.96 -9.98 -12.45
C ILE A 168 47.57 -10.02 -13.86
N PRO A 169 47.58 -8.89 -14.60
CA PRO A 169 48.20 -8.88 -15.93
C PRO A 169 49.72 -8.98 -15.78
N GLY A 170 50.30 -10.12 -16.18
CA GLY A 170 51.75 -10.26 -16.33
C GLY A 170 52.44 -11.39 -15.57
N ASN A 171 51.73 -12.33 -14.92
CA ASN A 171 52.40 -13.50 -14.33
C ASN A 171 52.60 -14.63 -15.35
N SER A 172 53.67 -14.53 -16.14
CA SER A 172 54.17 -15.64 -16.94
C SER A 172 54.87 -16.67 -16.05
N ASN A 173 54.17 -17.74 -15.68
CA ASN A 173 54.79 -19.01 -15.28
C ASN A 173 53.89 -20.17 -15.72
N GLY A 174 54.44 -21.06 -16.54
CA GLY A 174 53.69 -22.06 -17.27
C GLY A 174 53.40 -23.34 -16.48
N GLY A 175 52.48 -24.11 -17.04
CA GLY A 175 52.15 -25.48 -16.68
C GLY A 175 51.26 -26.05 -17.78
N GLU A 176 51.83 -26.91 -18.62
CA GLU A 176 51.13 -27.78 -19.58
C GLU A 176 50.15 -28.69 -18.77
N SER A 177 49.04 -29.24 -19.27
CA SER A 177 48.59 -29.59 -20.62
C SER A 177 47.02 -29.71 -20.61
N ASP A 178 46.22 -30.01 -21.65
CA ASP A 178 46.37 -30.41 -23.07
C ASP A 178 45.18 -29.87 -23.93
N GLU A 179 45.23 -30.10 -25.24
CA GLU A 179 44.20 -30.46 -26.26
C GLU A 179 42.68 -30.29 -25.94
N ASP A 180 41.81 -29.76 -26.81
CA ASP A 180 41.77 -29.82 -28.29
C ASP A 180 41.39 -28.50 -28.98
N TYR A 181 41.78 -28.37 -30.26
CA TYR A 181 41.39 -27.27 -31.16
C TYR A 181 40.39 -27.75 -32.22
N ASP A 182 39.29 -27.01 -32.38
CA ASP A 182 38.59 -26.91 -33.68
C ASP A 182 38.32 -25.43 -33.96
N LEU A 183 39.04 -24.88 -34.95
CA LEU A 183 39.06 -23.46 -35.27
C LEU A 183 38.93 -23.25 -36.79
N GLU A 184 37.72 -23.48 -37.28
CA GLU A 184 37.29 -23.24 -38.67
C GLU A 184 36.18 -22.18 -38.67
N GLY A 185 36.44 -20.99 -39.22
CA GLY A 185 35.39 -20.03 -39.55
C GLY A 185 35.62 -18.58 -39.13
N LEU A 186 36.03 -17.78 -40.12
CA LEU A 186 35.67 -16.38 -40.32
C LEU A 186 36.34 -15.31 -39.45
N GLU A 187 37.35 -14.71 -40.08
CA GLU A 187 37.52 -13.27 -40.21
C GLU A 187 36.25 -12.43 -39.96
N ASP A 188 36.15 -11.77 -38.80
CA ASP A 188 36.05 -10.30 -38.75
C ASP A 188 36.50 -9.80 -37.37
N ARG A 189 37.76 -9.36 -37.27
CA ARG A 189 38.35 -8.89 -36.01
C ARG A 189 38.08 -7.40 -35.75
N MET A 190 36.90 -6.91 -36.09
CA MET A 190 36.43 -5.62 -35.59
C MET A 190 36.14 -5.70 -34.09
N VAL A 191 37.00 -5.04 -33.31
CA VAL A 191 36.76 -4.74 -31.90
C VAL A 191 35.49 -3.90 -31.80
N HIS A 192 34.37 -4.59 -31.58
CA HIS A 192 33.11 -3.97 -31.18
C HIS A 192 33.32 -3.42 -29.77
N ALA A 193 33.85 -2.20 -29.68
CA ALA A 193 33.75 -1.37 -28.51
C ALA A 193 32.27 -1.39 -28.12
N ARG A 194 31.95 -2.08 -27.01
CA ARG A 194 30.58 -2.37 -26.60
C ARG A 194 29.79 -1.09 -26.72
N ALA A 195 28.85 -1.07 -27.67
CA ALA A 195 28.04 0.11 -27.95
C ALA A 195 27.56 0.66 -26.61
N VAL A 196 27.83 1.96 -26.37
CA VAL A 196 27.53 2.61 -25.09
C VAL A 196 26.08 2.29 -24.77
N LEU A 197 25.88 1.36 -23.83
CA LEU A 197 24.56 0.93 -23.42
C LEU A 197 23.92 2.20 -22.91
N GLU A 198 22.89 2.70 -23.61
CA GLU A 198 22.24 3.94 -23.22
C GLU A 198 21.94 3.84 -21.74
N ASN A 199 22.52 4.74 -20.94
CA ASN A 199 22.38 4.75 -19.49
C ASN A 199 20.94 5.16 -19.13
N LYS A 200 19.99 4.26 -19.42
CA LYS A 200 18.60 4.33 -19.02
C LYS A 200 18.61 4.34 -17.51
N ARG A 201 18.47 5.55 -16.96
CA ARG A 201 18.37 5.75 -15.52
C ARG A 201 17.30 4.78 -14.99
N PRO A 202 17.59 4.04 -13.91
CA PRO A 202 16.65 3.10 -13.31
C PRO A 202 15.29 3.78 -13.12
N LYS A 203 14.21 3.10 -13.53
CA LYS A 203 12.86 3.64 -13.39
C LYS A 203 12.53 3.81 -11.91
N THR A 204 11.95 4.96 -11.57
CA THR A 204 11.50 5.26 -10.22
C THR A 204 10.12 4.67 -9.95
N VAL A 205 9.94 4.12 -8.76
CA VAL A 205 8.67 3.55 -8.27
C VAL A 205 8.18 4.32 -7.04
N GLY A 206 6.86 4.39 -6.83
CA GLY A 206 6.28 5.08 -5.66
C GLY A 206 6.48 4.32 -4.34
N GLY A 207 6.83 3.04 -4.40
CA GLY A 207 7.14 2.22 -3.24
C GLY A 207 7.55 0.80 -3.64
N LEU A 208 8.06 0.04 -2.67
CA LEU A 208 8.52 -1.32 -2.85
C LEU A 208 8.28 -2.15 -1.58
N SER A 209 7.87 -3.40 -1.75
CA SER A 209 7.76 -4.43 -0.72
C SER A 209 7.97 -5.81 -1.36
N VAL A 210 8.11 -6.83 -0.51
CA VAL A 210 8.16 -8.24 -0.94
C VAL A 210 6.74 -8.80 -1.05
N TYR A 211 6.45 -9.58 -2.09
CA TYR A 211 5.16 -10.25 -2.27
C TYR A 211 4.92 -11.31 -1.20
N GLY A 212 3.71 -11.35 -0.63
CA GLY A 212 3.29 -12.43 0.28
C GLY A 212 4.10 -12.55 1.58
N SER A 213 4.86 -11.52 1.97
CA SER A 213 5.79 -11.59 3.10
C SER A 213 5.15 -11.35 4.47
N MET A 214 3.85 -11.03 4.52
CA MET A 214 3.09 -10.87 5.76
C MET A 214 3.13 -12.16 6.61
N CYS A 215 3.02 -12.02 7.94
CA CYS A 215 3.20 -13.08 8.93
C CYS A 215 4.61 -13.71 9.02
N VAL A 216 5.52 -13.42 8.11
CA VAL A 216 6.93 -13.87 8.17
C VAL A 216 7.85 -12.69 8.47
N MET A 217 7.92 -11.72 7.54
CA MET A 217 8.71 -10.49 7.69
C MET A 217 8.11 -9.39 6.80
N SER A 218 7.50 -8.39 7.41
CA SER A 218 6.69 -7.39 6.73
C SER A 218 7.43 -6.05 6.65
N GLY A 219 8.05 -5.75 5.51
CA GLY A 219 8.73 -4.47 5.25
C GLY A 219 8.27 -3.82 3.95
N ALA A 220 8.03 -2.51 3.99
CA ALA A 220 7.77 -1.68 2.81
C ALA A 220 8.51 -0.35 2.90
N ILE A 221 9.03 0.14 1.76
CA ILE A 221 9.50 1.50 1.59
C ILE A 221 8.59 2.25 0.61
N VAL A 222 8.20 3.47 0.96
CA VAL A 222 7.26 4.29 0.17
C VAL A 222 7.76 5.73 0.08
N GLN A 223 7.62 6.31 -1.11
CA GLN A 223 7.88 7.72 -1.33
C GLN A 223 6.67 8.54 -0.86
N ASP A 224 6.89 9.48 0.05
CA ASP A 224 5.91 10.50 0.43
C ASP A 224 6.61 11.84 0.58
N HIS A 225 6.05 12.90 0.00
CA HIS A 225 6.64 14.24 0.10
C HIS A 225 6.41 14.93 1.45
N GLY A 226 5.70 14.29 2.39
CA GLY A 226 5.50 14.79 3.76
C GLY A 226 4.59 16.02 3.87
N THR A 227 3.90 16.41 2.78
CA THR A 227 3.04 17.60 2.71
C THR A 227 1.57 17.26 2.43
N ASN A 228 1.32 16.39 1.43
CA ASN A 228 0.02 16.22 0.80
C ASN A 228 -0.44 14.76 0.67
N PHE A 229 0.09 13.85 1.50
CA PHE A 229 -0.31 12.43 1.53
C PHE A 229 -0.07 11.68 0.21
N SER A 230 0.90 12.14 -0.61
CA SER A 230 1.21 11.61 -1.93
C SER A 230 1.57 10.11 -1.93
N GLY A 231 2.13 9.61 -0.83
CA GLY A 231 2.49 8.20 -0.67
C GLY A 231 1.34 7.27 -0.28
N VAL A 232 0.15 7.77 0.08
CA VAL A 232 -0.95 6.92 0.60
C VAL A 232 -1.34 5.81 -0.38
N GLY A 233 -1.53 6.15 -1.67
CA GLY A 233 -1.87 5.15 -2.69
C GLY A 233 -0.75 4.13 -2.94
N ALA A 234 0.52 4.55 -2.82
CA ALA A 234 1.68 3.67 -2.97
C ALA A 234 1.85 2.73 -1.77
N ALA A 235 1.56 3.20 -0.55
CA ALA A 235 1.52 2.38 0.67
C ALA A 235 0.39 1.36 0.64
N ALA A 236 -0.82 1.75 0.21
CA ALA A 236 -1.93 0.83 0.01
C ALA A 236 -1.57 -0.27 -1.01
N GLN A 237 -0.87 0.07 -2.09
CA GLN A 237 -0.34 -0.91 -3.04
C GLN A 237 0.69 -1.86 -2.42
N GLN A 238 1.63 -1.36 -1.59
CA GLN A 238 2.61 -2.25 -0.92
C GLN A 238 1.93 -3.18 0.10
N ILE A 239 0.89 -2.73 0.81
CA ILE A 239 0.12 -3.60 1.71
C ILE A 239 -0.59 -4.71 0.93
N ALA A 240 -1.23 -4.36 -0.19
CA ALA A 240 -1.84 -5.37 -1.08
C ALA A 240 -0.79 -6.35 -1.66
N ASN A 241 0.47 -5.93 -1.85
CA ASN A 241 1.57 -6.80 -2.27
C ASN A 241 2.02 -7.76 -1.14
N VAL A 242 2.27 -7.28 0.09
CA VAL A 242 2.73 -8.14 1.22
C VAL A 242 1.65 -9.12 1.69
N LEU A 243 0.37 -8.78 1.53
CA LEU A 243 -0.76 -9.70 1.73
C LEU A 243 -0.83 -10.80 0.65
N GLY A 244 -0.06 -10.67 -0.44
CA GLY A 244 0.15 -11.74 -1.42
C GLY A 244 -1.13 -12.43 -1.88
N PRO A 245 -1.22 -13.76 -1.82
CA PRO A 245 -2.35 -14.53 -2.36
C PRO A 245 -3.66 -14.30 -1.62
N VAL A 246 -3.62 -13.88 -0.35
CA VAL A 246 -4.83 -13.73 0.46
C VAL A 246 -5.59 -12.42 0.19
N TYR A 247 -4.93 -11.40 -0.41
CA TYR A 247 -5.61 -10.16 -0.81
C TYR A 247 -6.47 -10.34 -2.07
N ASN A 248 -7.79 -10.10 -1.92
CA ASN A 248 -8.79 -10.24 -2.98
C ASN A 248 -9.56 -8.93 -3.34
N GLY A 249 -9.08 -7.76 -2.91
CA GLY A 249 -9.68 -6.47 -3.26
C GLY A 249 -9.20 -5.91 -4.61
N THR A 250 -9.59 -4.66 -4.94
CA THR A 250 -9.34 -4.07 -6.27
C THR A 250 -8.04 -3.27 -6.41
N ILE A 251 -7.22 -3.16 -5.35
CA ILE A 251 -5.94 -2.46 -5.39
C ILE A 251 -5.02 -3.19 -6.39
N ALA A 252 -4.62 -2.47 -7.44
CA ALA A 252 -3.70 -2.99 -8.46
C ALA A 252 -2.32 -3.27 -7.83
N ARG A 253 -1.99 -4.55 -7.69
CA ARG A 253 -0.70 -5.05 -7.21
C ARG A 253 0.41 -4.88 -8.26
N ARG A 254 1.61 -5.42 -8.00
CA ARG A 254 2.73 -5.47 -8.96
C ARG A 254 2.25 -5.97 -10.34
N ASN A 255 2.57 -5.23 -11.40
CA ASN A 255 2.35 -5.65 -12.77
C ASN A 255 3.50 -6.55 -13.22
N CYS A 256 3.19 -7.76 -13.68
CA CYS A 256 4.15 -8.76 -14.14
C CYS A 256 3.73 -9.25 -15.52
N SER A 257 4.65 -9.22 -16.49
CA SER A 257 4.49 -9.88 -17.79
C SER A 257 5.07 -11.30 -17.77
N GLU A 258 4.78 -12.10 -18.80
CA GLU A 258 5.36 -13.43 -18.95
C GLU A 258 6.90 -13.36 -19.07
N ASP A 259 7.43 -12.32 -19.71
CA ASP A 259 8.87 -12.06 -19.88
C ASP A 259 9.58 -11.65 -18.56
N ASP A 260 8.83 -11.27 -17.51
CA ASP A 260 9.39 -10.91 -16.21
C ASP A 260 9.70 -12.14 -15.34
N PHE A 261 9.17 -13.32 -15.69
CA PHE A 261 9.43 -14.55 -14.97
C PHE A 261 10.90 -14.98 -15.06
N ALA A 262 11.44 -15.56 -13.97
CA ALA A 262 12.81 -16.04 -13.85
C ALA A 262 13.95 -15.03 -14.12
N GLN A 263 13.68 -13.74 -14.29
CA GLN A 263 14.75 -12.73 -14.33
C GLN A 263 15.43 -12.60 -12.96
N GLN A 264 16.75 -12.37 -12.95
CA GLN A 264 17.54 -12.17 -11.72
C GLN A 264 17.37 -10.78 -11.08
N SER A 265 16.60 -9.88 -11.70
CA SER A 265 16.24 -8.57 -11.15
C SER A 265 15.35 -8.72 -9.93
N PHE A 266 15.29 -7.70 -9.07
CA PHE A 266 14.29 -7.65 -7.99
C PHE A 266 12.88 -7.87 -8.57
N HIS A 267 12.55 -7.15 -9.64
CA HIS A 267 11.28 -7.27 -10.35
C HIS A 267 10.91 -8.70 -10.71
N GLY A 268 11.83 -9.44 -11.36
CA GLY A 268 11.56 -10.81 -11.81
C GLY A 268 11.52 -11.84 -10.70
N LYS A 269 12.29 -11.65 -9.62
CA LYS A 269 12.15 -12.47 -8.39
C LYS A 269 10.76 -12.31 -7.80
N GLU A 270 10.30 -11.07 -7.64
CA GLU A 270 8.95 -10.79 -7.11
C GLU A 270 7.85 -11.32 -8.03
N CYS A 271 7.96 -11.15 -9.35
CA CYS A 271 6.99 -11.71 -10.31
C CYS A 271 7.00 -13.25 -10.33
N SER A 272 8.16 -13.87 -10.11
CA SER A 272 8.25 -15.32 -9.92
C SER A 272 7.58 -15.76 -8.59
N GLY A 273 7.72 -14.95 -7.53
CA GLY A 273 6.99 -15.08 -6.27
C GLY A 273 5.47 -15.04 -6.46
N VAL A 274 4.95 -14.02 -7.17
CA VAL A 274 3.52 -13.89 -7.51
C VAL A 274 2.96 -15.17 -8.14
N ASN A 275 3.65 -15.71 -9.15
CA ASN A 275 3.20 -16.91 -9.86
C ASN A 275 3.32 -18.18 -9.02
N THR A 276 4.36 -18.31 -8.19
CA THR A 276 4.60 -19.55 -7.42
C THR A 276 3.81 -19.63 -6.12
N GLN A 277 3.50 -18.50 -5.49
CA GLN A 277 2.83 -18.42 -4.18
C GLN A 277 1.35 -18.05 -4.30
N MET A 278 0.77 -17.99 -5.50
CA MET A 278 -0.60 -17.53 -5.76
C MET A 278 -1.69 -18.31 -5.00
N HIS A 279 -1.38 -19.53 -4.53
CA HIS A 279 -2.29 -20.41 -3.80
C HIS A 279 -1.83 -20.73 -2.36
N ASP A 280 -0.75 -20.10 -1.90
CA ASP A 280 -0.11 -20.38 -0.61
C ASP A 280 -0.77 -19.57 0.52
N THR A 281 -2.03 -19.89 0.84
CA THR A 281 -2.85 -19.10 1.78
C THR A 281 -2.69 -19.50 3.24
N GLU A 282 -2.09 -20.65 3.53
CA GLU A 282 -1.97 -21.21 4.89
C GLU A 282 -1.03 -20.39 5.80
N LYS A 283 -0.13 -19.59 5.23
CA LYS A 283 0.87 -18.82 5.99
C LYS A 283 0.35 -17.54 6.64
N PHE A 284 -0.94 -17.22 6.49
CA PHE A 284 -1.50 -15.91 6.82
C PHE A 284 -2.39 -15.90 8.08
N GLU A 285 -2.36 -16.96 8.90
CA GLU A 285 -3.15 -17.08 10.15
C GLU A 285 -2.91 -15.92 11.14
N CYS A 286 -1.70 -15.33 11.16
CA CYS A 286 -1.40 -14.21 12.06
C CYS A 286 -2.30 -12.97 11.84
N LEU A 287 -2.91 -12.84 10.65
CA LEU A 287 -3.81 -11.73 10.34
C LEU A 287 -5.09 -11.76 11.19
N GLU A 288 -5.43 -12.89 11.82
CA GLU A 288 -6.63 -13.06 12.63
C GLU A 288 -6.53 -12.40 14.01
N GLU A 289 -5.31 -12.14 14.49
CA GLU A 289 -5.06 -11.58 15.81
C GLU A 289 -5.49 -10.11 15.89
N GLU A 290 -6.48 -9.78 16.72
CA GLU A 290 -6.91 -8.39 16.91
C GLU A 290 -5.76 -7.57 17.53
N ILE A 291 -5.32 -6.57 16.78
CA ILE A 291 -4.25 -5.68 17.18
C ILE A 291 -4.76 -4.70 18.25
N ASN A 292 -4.19 -4.79 19.45
CA ASN A 292 -4.46 -3.90 20.59
C ASN A 292 -3.86 -2.50 20.41
N GLY A 293 -4.19 -1.82 19.32
CA GLY A 293 -4.04 -0.39 19.16
C GLY A 293 -5.19 0.35 19.83
N THR A 294 -5.00 1.64 20.17
CA THR A 294 -6.17 2.46 20.49
C THR A 294 -7.08 2.52 19.26
N LYS A 295 -8.37 2.19 19.43
CA LYS A 295 -9.45 2.45 18.47
C LYS A 295 -9.74 3.96 18.39
N ALA A 296 -8.68 4.77 18.35
CA ALA A 296 -8.71 6.19 18.10
C ALA A 296 -9.37 6.38 16.72
N GLU A 297 -10.48 7.10 16.71
CA GLU A 297 -11.31 7.35 15.54
C GLU A 297 -10.43 7.62 14.31
N ALA A 298 -10.53 6.75 13.29
CA ALA A 298 -9.59 6.75 12.16
C ALA A 298 -9.45 8.17 11.58
N MET A 299 -8.27 8.77 11.77
CA MET A 299 -7.97 10.07 11.22
C MET A 299 -7.71 9.86 9.73
N THR A 300 -8.45 10.56 8.88
CA THR A 300 -8.22 10.55 7.43
C THR A 300 -7.49 11.82 7.01
N PRO A 301 -6.90 11.89 5.81
CA PRO A 301 -6.36 13.14 5.26
C PRO A 301 -7.36 14.30 5.32
N TYR A 302 -8.65 14.04 5.05
CA TYR A 302 -9.72 15.03 5.25
C TYR A 302 -9.86 15.51 6.71
N LYS A 303 -9.89 14.58 7.68
CA LYS A 303 -9.96 14.95 9.11
C LYS A 303 -8.71 15.72 9.57
N PHE A 304 -7.53 15.41 9.02
CA PHE A 304 -6.30 16.15 9.27
C PHE A 304 -6.41 17.62 8.85
N TYR A 305 -6.80 17.90 7.60
CA TYR A 305 -6.96 19.28 7.13
C TYR A 305 -8.07 20.03 7.88
N LYS A 306 -9.14 19.33 8.29
CA LYS A 306 -10.19 19.90 9.16
C LYS A 306 -9.67 20.26 10.57
N LYS A 307 -8.79 19.45 11.15
CA LYS A 307 -8.18 19.69 12.47
C LYS A 307 -7.11 20.78 12.41
N HIS A 308 -6.29 20.80 11.36
CA HIS A 308 -5.13 21.68 11.19
C HIS A 308 -5.35 22.69 10.06
N SER A 309 -6.42 23.49 10.15
CA SER A 309 -6.91 24.42 9.11
C SER A 309 -5.92 25.50 8.62
N LYS A 310 -4.76 25.65 9.28
CA LYS A 310 -3.61 26.41 8.74
C LYS A 310 -3.05 25.79 7.45
N TRP A 311 -3.19 24.49 7.29
CA TRP A 311 -2.80 23.73 6.11
C TRP A 311 -4.05 23.41 5.29
N THR A 312 -3.97 23.63 3.99
CA THR A 312 -5.05 23.29 3.05
C THR A 312 -4.49 22.42 1.93
N PRO A 313 -5.32 21.59 1.25
CA PRO A 313 -4.86 20.71 0.18
C PRO A 313 -4.14 21.47 -0.95
N CYS A 314 -4.61 22.67 -1.30
CA CYS A 314 -3.89 23.53 -2.24
C CYS A 314 -2.57 24.03 -1.65
N GLY A 315 -2.57 24.57 -0.43
CA GLY A 315 -1.36 25.13 0.19
C GLY A 315 -0.24 24.10 0.43
N THR A 316 -0.58 22.81 0.57
CA THR A 316 0.39 21.71 0.73
C THR A 316 0.84 21.08 -0.58
N SER A 317 -0.02 21.08 -1.62
CA SER A 317 0.33 20.58 -2.96
C SER A 317 1.04 21.63 -3.80
N TYR A 318 0.69 22.90 -3.63
CA TYR A 318 1.25 24.06 -4.32
C TYR A 318 1.57 25.16 -3.31
N PRO A 319 2.81 25.21 -2.79
CA PRO A 319 3.22 26.19 -1.78
C PRO A 319 2.92 27.64 -2.18
N GLY A 320 2.33 28.40 -1.25
CA GLY A 320 1.91 29.79 -1.47
C GLY A 320 0.49 29.96 -2.06
N THR A 321 -0.19 28.86 -2.40
CA THR A 321 -1.60 28.89 -2.83
C THR A 321 -2.58 28.70 -1.67
N GLN A 322 -3.85 28.99 -1.94
CA GLN A 322 -4.99 28.74 -1.06
C GLN A 322 -6.13 28.09 -1.85
N ASP A 323 -6.98 27.34 -1.14
CA ASP A 323 -8.23 26.81 -1.69
C ASP A 323 -9.14 27.97 -2.14
N CYS A 324 -9.86 27.77 -3.24
CA CYS A 324 -10.77 28.80 -3.74
C CYS A 324 -11.97 29.00 -2.81
N GLN A 325 -12.52 30.23 -2.76
CA GLN A 325 -13.65 30.53 -1.87
C GLN A 325 -14.95 29.89 -2.35
N LYS A 326 -15.77 29.44 -1.39
CA LYS A 326 -17.14 28.97 -1.66
C LYS A 326 -18.01 30.14 -2.12
N PRO A 327 -18.85 29.99 -3.16
CA PRO A 327 -19.90 30.96 -3.44
C PRO A 327 -20.90 30.96 -2.27
N GLU A 328 -21.21 32.13 -1.72
CA GLU A 328 -22.02 32.28 -0.49
C GLU A 328 -23.43 31.67 -0.60
N ASN A 329 -23.95 31.51 -1.83
CA ASN A 329 -25.31 31.07 -2.11
C ASN A 329 -25.44 29.63 -2.65
N THR A 330 -24.41 28.78 -2.51
CA THR A 330 -24.49 27.36 -2.94
C THR A 330 -24.19 26.37 -1.82
N THR A 331 -25.16 25.52 -1.51
CA THR A 331 -24.99 24.27 -0.75
C THR A 331 -24.30 23.16 -1.56
N ALA A 332 -24.11 23.36 -2.87
CA ALA A 332 -23.44 22.42 -3.75
C ALA A 332 -21.96 22.23 -3.35
N TYR A 333 -21.53 20.98 -3.31
CA TYR A 333 -20.16 20.60 -2.96
C TYR A 333 -19.14 21.18 -3.95
N GLN A 334 -18.03 21.71 -3.41
CA GLN A 334 -17.07 22.51 -4.15
C GLN A 334 -16.21 21.69 -5.13
N HIS A 335 -15.95 20.42 -4.83
CA HIS A 335 -15.02 19.58 -5.57
C HIS A 335 -15.78 18.59 -6.46
N LYS A 336 -16.26 19.05 -7.63
CA LYS A 336 -16.94 18.17 -8.60
C LYS A 336 -16.07 16.94 -8.90
N ASN A 337 -16.69 15.76 -8.89
CA ASN A 337 -16.02 14.46 -9.05
C ASN A 337 -14.85 14.23 -8.07
N CYS A 338 -14.96 14.74 -6.83
CA CYS A 338 -13.86 14.73 -5.85
C CYS A 338 -12.58 15.45 -6.29
N SER A 339 -12.65 16.39 -7.25
CA SER A 339 -11.47 17.13 -7.72
C SER A 339 -11.46 18.59 -7.25
N ILE A 340 -10.34 19.02 -6.66
CA ILE A 340 -10.08 20.42 -6.36
C ILE A 340 -9.54 21.07 -7.63
N SER A 341 -10.45 21.60 -8.44
CA SER A 341 -10.16 22.21 -9.75
C SER A 341 -9.54 23.61 -9.70
N CYS A 342 -9.29 24.15 -8.50
CA CYS A 342 -8.94 25.55 -8.30
C CYS A 342 -8.07 25.71 -7.05
N CYS A 343 -6.84 26.13 -7.24
CA CYS A 343 -5.90 26.60 -6.22
C CYS A 343 -5.39 27.98 -6.65
N LEU A 344 -5.57 29.02 -5.83
CA LEU A 344 -5.22 30.40 -6.19
C LEU A 344 -3.94 30.84 -5.48
N ASN A 345 -3.06 31.54 -6.19
CA ASN A 345 -1.91 32.20 -5.57
C ASN A 345 -2.41 33.31 -4.63
N SER A 346 -2.01 33.23 -3.35
CA SER A 346 -2.46 34.16 -2.31
C SER A 346 -2.13 35.64 -2.59
N ASN A 347 -1.06 35.91 -3.35
CA ASN A 347 -0.57 37.27 -3.65
C ASN A 347 -1.02 37.82 -5.02
N LEU A 348 -1.49 36.98 -5.94
CA LEU A 348 -1.79 37.37 -7.34
C LEU A 348 -3.07 36.70 -7.85
N ARG A 349 -4.22 37.17 -7.38
CA ARG A 349 -5.56 36.61 -7.67
C ARG A 349 -6.00 36.63 -9.16
N TYR A 350 -5.25 37.27 -10.07
CA TYR A 350 -5.76 37.63 -11.40
C TYR A 350 -4.84 37.31 -12.59
N ILE A 351 -3.65 36.72 -12.40
CA ILE A 351 -2.62 36.66 -13.48
C ILE A 351 -2.03 35.26 -13.74
N LEU A 352 -2.12 34.31 -12.79
CA LEU A 352 -1.52 32.99 -12.95
C LEU A 352 -2.50 31.93 -13.48
N PRO A 353 -2.04 30.98 -14.31
CA PRO A 353 -2.87 29.88 -14.78
C PRO A 353 -3.35 29.04 -13.58
N SER A 354 -4.58 28.53 -13.68
CA SER A 354 -5.08 27.54 -12.73
C SER A 354 -4.14 26.34 -12.69
N TYR A 355 -3.64 26.00 -11.51
CA TYR A 355 -2.87 24.77 -11.29
C TYR A 355 -3.69 23.55 -11.74
N HIS A 356 -3.01 22.44 -12.03
CA HIS A 356 -3.70 21.19 -12.35
C HIS A 356 -4.64 20.79 -11.18
N PRO A 357 -5.82 20.22 -11.49
CA PRO A 357 -6.71 19.72 -10.44
C PRO A 357 -6.00 18.68 -9.59
N ILE A 358 -6.06 18.85 -8.27
CA ILE A 358 -5.63 17.83 -7.29
C ILE A 358 -6.84 17.02 -6.82
N PRO A 359 -6.67 15.75 -6.42
CA PRO A 359 -7.74 15.01 -5.76
C PRO A 359 -8.14 15.72 -4.45
N ALA A 360 -9.37 15.48 -4.00
CA ALA A 360 -9.76 15.84 -2.65
C ALA A 360 -8.96 14.98 -1.64
N PRO A 361 -8.82 15.40 -0.39
CA PRO A 361 -8.23 14.56 0.64
C PRO A 361 -9.06 13.29 0.85
N ASP A 362 -8.40 12.14 0.93
CA ASP A 362 -9.09 10.86 1.15
C ASP A 362 -10.00 10.94 2.41
N GLY A 363 -11.22 10.43 2.27
CA GLY A 363 -12.27 10.48 3.28
C GLY A 363 -13.13 11.75 3.28
N GLU A 364 -12.92 12.70 2.36
CA GLU A 364 -13.88 13.78 2.15
C GLU A 364 -15.15 13.26 1.46
N LYS A 365 -16.34 13.74 1.88
CA LYS A 365 -17.62 13.37 1.24
C LYS A 365 -17.91 14.27 0.05
N CYS A 366 -17.82 13.73 -1.16
CA CYS A 366 -17.98 14.51 -2.39
C CYS A 366 -19.39 14.53 -2.97
N ASP A 367 -20.20 13.56 -2.60
CA ASP A 367 -21.61 13.45 -2.94
C ASP A 367 -22.33 12.85 -1.71
N SER A 368 -23.64 12.99 -1.68
CA SER A 368 -24.55 12.57 -0.62
C SER A 368 -24.33 11.13 -0.09
N SER A 369 -23.77 10.23 -0.90
CA SER A 369 -23.45 8.84 -0.56
C SER A 369 -22.05 8.36 -0.97
N LYS A 370 -21.10 9.27 -1.22
CA LYS A 370 -19.75 8.89 -1.71
C LYS A 370 -18.61 9.66 -1.05
N LYS A 371 -17.55 8.93 -0.68
CA LYS A 371 -16.28 9.46 -0.17
C LYS A 371 -15.20 9.44 -1.25
N GLU A 372 -14.23 10.34 -1.15
CA GLU A 372 -13.01 10.30 -1.95
C GLU A 372 -12.08 9.20 -1.45
N VAL A 373 -11.60 8.37 -2.37
CA VAL A 373 -10.43 7.50 -2.20
C VAL A 373 -9.67 7.46 -3.53
N ARG A 374 -8.39 7.86 -3.56
CA ARG A 374 -7.52 7.72 -4.76
C ARG A 374 -7.97 8.53 -5.99
N GLY A 375 -8.53 9.73 -5.83
CA GLY A 375 -9.06 10.50 -6.97
C GLY A 375 -10.32 9.87 -7.58
N ARG A 376 -11.06 9.07 -6.80
CA ARG A 376 -12.25 8.31 -7.21
C ARG A 376 -13.31 8.29 -6.11
N GLN A 377 -14.56 8.45 -6.53
CA GLN A 377 -15.72 8.30 -5.67
C GLN A 377 -15.95 6.83 -5.29
N GLN A 378 -15.79 6.49 -4.01
CA GLN A 378 -16.22 5.21 -3.44
C GLN A 378 -17.58 5.39 -2.76
N VAL A 379 -18.55 4.50 -3.04
CA VAL A 379 -19.87 4.53 -2.39
C VAL A 379 -19.71 4.17 -0.92
N THR A 380 -20.22 5.00 -0.02
CA THR A 380 -20.34 4.65 1.40
C THR A 380 -21.47 3.63 1.54
N SER A 381 -21.17 2.44 2.07
CA SER A 381 -22.20 1.50 2.50
C SER A 381 -23.17 2.19 3.44
N VAL A 382 -24.45 2.20 3.07
CA VAL A 382 -25.50 2.76 3.91
C VAL A 382 -25.69 1.80 5.07
N GLU A 383 -25.29 2.21 6.28
CA GLU A 383 -25.81 1.58 7.49
C GLU A 383 -27.34 1.72 7.45
N ASN A 384 -28.03 0.60 7.33
CA ASN A 384 -29.47 0.54 7.53
C ASN A 384 -29.76 0.82 9.02
N VAL A 385 -29.84 2.10 9.37
CA VAL A 385 -30.49 2.55 10.59
C VAL A 385 -31.97 2.19 10.43
N GLY A 386 -32.37 1.07 11.03
CA GLY A 386 -33.75 0.62 11.03
C GLY A 386 -34.66 1.65 11.69
N ASN A 387 -35.78 1.95 11.04
CA ASN A 387 -36.93 2.64 11.65
C ASN A 387 -37.68 1.72 12.60
#